data_AF-A0A5C7V5D2-F1
#
_entry.id   AF-A0A5C7V5D2-F1
#
_cell.length_a   1.000
_cell.length_b   1.000
_cell.length_c   1.000
_cell.angle_alpha   90.00
_cell.angle_beta   90.00
_cell.angle_gamma   90.00
#
_symmetry.space_group_name_H-M   'P 1'
#
loop_
_entity.id
_entity.type
_entity.pdbx_description
1 polymer ?
#
loop_
_entity_poly.entity_id
_entity_poly.type
_entity_poly.pdbx_seq_one_letter_code
_entity_poly.pdbx_strand_id
1 'polypeptide(L)'
;HIPLIREKNQVAITNGQLAAKAPGMLHFKSEKASQLLASAGEEMDLLLQALQNFHYSELSLHLDKSLTHDLVAKLSLLGNNPDVKDGRAFRLNINLETDIGKILQTINQGYNLSHEILRGSFRVH
;
A
#
# COMPACT_ATOMS: atom_id res chain seq x y z
N HIS A 1 -3.68 4.81 13.46
CA HIS A 1 -3.07 4.08 14.58
C HIS A 1 -3.13 2.58 14.26
N ILE A 2 -2.00 1.87 14.34
CA ILE A 2 -1.96 0.41 14.14
C ILE A 2 -1.70 -0.25 15.51
N PRO A 3 -2.70 -0.90 16.13
CA PRO A 3 -2.49 -1.67 17.34
C PRO A 3 -1.78 -2.98 16.98
N LEU A 4 -0.68 -3.28 17.67
CA LEU A 4 0.13 -4.47 17.46
C LEU A 4 0.05 -5.35 18.71
N ILE A 5 -0.34 -6.61 18.55
CA ILE A 5 -0.28 -7.62 19.61
C ILE A 5 0.80 -8.63 19.23
N ARG A 6 1.74 -8.89 20.13
CA ARG A 6 2.83 -9.85 19.91
C ARG A 6 2.67 -11.03 20.88
N GLU A 7 2.50 -12.23 20.33
CA GLU A 7 2.49 -13.47 21.11
C GLU A 7 3.44 -14.49 20.47
N LYS A 8 4.38 -15.04 21.26
CA LYS A 8 5.26 -16.16 20.86
C LYS A 8 5.83 -16.06 19.43
N ASN A 9 6.37 -14.87 19.08
CA ASN A 9 6.96 -14.55 17.78
C ASN A 9 5.99 -14.33 16.60
N GLN A 10 4.69 -14.31 16.86
CA GLN A 10 3.66 -13.97 15.88
C GLN A 10 3.10 -12.56 16.18
N VAL A 11 2.77 -11.82 15.12
CA VAL A 11 2.18 -10.48 15.20
C VAL A 11 0.72 -10.57 14.74
N ALA A 12 -0.18 -10.17 15.62
CA ALA A 12 -1.58 -9.94 15.30
C ALA A 12 -1.86 -8.43 15.20
N ILE A 13 -2.69 -8.07 14.23
CA ILE A 13 -3.19 -6.71 14.02
C ILE A 13 -4.71 -6.82 14.04
N THR A 14 -5.37 -6.05 14.88
CA THR A 14 -6.84 -6.06 14.98
C THR A 14 -7.34 -4.65 14.77
N ASN A 15 -8.19 -4.44 13.75
CA ASN A 15 -8.73 -3.13 13.42
C ASN A 15 -7.65 -2.05 13.24
N GLY A 16 -6.53 -2.40 12.61
CA GLY A 16 -5.48 -1.45 12.31
C GLY A 16 -5.95 -0.43 11.28
N GLN A 17 -5.79 0.85 11.55
CA GLN A 17 -6.23 1.90 10.64
C GLN A 17 -5.13 2.93 10.39
N LEU A 18 -4.85 3.20 9.14
CA LEU A 18 -4.10 4.37 8.70
C LEU A 18 -5.00 5.25 7.85
N ALA A 19 -4.86 6.56 8.00
CA ALA A 19 -5.51 7.53 7.15
C ALA A 19 -4.50 8.63 6.81
N ALA A 20 -4.54 9.11 5.56
CA ALA A 20 -3.80 10.30 5.20
C ALA A 20 -4.38 11.51 5.96
N LYS A 21 -3.50 12.38 6.46
CA LYS A 21 -3.91 13.58 7.20
C LYS A 21 -4.36 14.73 6.29
N ALA A 22 -4.00 14.65 5.01
CA ALA A 22 -4.29 15.65 4.00
C ALA A 22 -4.39 14.96 2.61
N PRO A 23 -5.02 15.63 1.63
CA PRO A 23 -5.02 15.20 0.23
C PRO A 23 -3.59 15.04 -0.33
N GLY A 24 -3.46 14.25 -1.38
CA GLY A 24 -2.17 14.01 -2.03
C GLY A 24 -2.30 13.23 -3.34
N MET A 25 -1.17 12.73 -3.83
CA MET A 25 -1.11 11.95 -5.07
C MET A 25 -0.58 10.54 -4.80
N LEU A 26 -1.17 9.57 -5.48
CA LEU A 26 -0.71 8.19 -5.54
C LEU A 26 -0.23 7.91 -6.97
N HIS A 27 1.03 7.50 -7.07
CA HIS A 27 1.67 7.11 -8.32
C HIS A 27 2.05 5.65 -8.27
N PHE A 28 1.21 4.79 -8.82
CA PHE A 28 1.53 3.38 -9.00
C PHE A 28 2.33 3.16 -10.28
N LYS A 29 3.58 2.72 -10.14
CA LYS A 29 4.45 2.34 -11.26
C LYS A 29 5.03 0.96 -11.01
N SER A 30 4.53 -0.04 -11.75
CA SER A 30 5.10 -1.38 -11.73
C SER A 30 4.92 -2.03 -13.09
N GLU A 31 6.01 -2.09 -13.86
CA GLU A 31 6.00 -2.73 -15.18
C GLU A 31 5.58 -4.20 -15.10
N LYS A 32 6.04 -4.91 -14.07
CA LYS A 32 5.67 -6.31 -13.82
C LYS A 32 4.18 -6.47 -13.51
N ALA A 33 3.61 -5.58 -12.69
CA ALA A 33 2.18 -5.64 -12.40
C ALA A 33 1.36 -5.33 -13.65
N SER A 34 1.73 -4.29 -14.41
CA SER A 34 1.08 -3.97 -15.68
C SER A 34 1.12 -5.14 -16.66
N GLN A 35 2.27 -5.82 -16.80
CA GLN A 35 2.38 -6.98 -17.69
C GLN A 35 1.54 -8.19 -17.24
N LEU A 36 1.51 -8.47 -15.93
CA LEU A 36 0.74 -9.60 -15.39
C LEU A 36 -0.77 -9.38 -15.45
N LEU A 37 -1.20 -8.12 -15.36
CA LEU A 37 -2.60 -7.74 -15.25
C LEU A 37 -3.19 -7.24 -16.57
N ALA A 38 -2.38 -6.96 -17.59
CA ALA A 38 -2.82 -6.58 -18.93
C ALA A 38 -3.71 -7.65 -19.61
N SER A 39 -3.63 -8.90 -19.16
CA SER A 39 -4.48 -10.00 -19.64
C SER A 39 -5.71 -10.24 -18.76
N ALA A 40 -5.87 -9.51 -17.65
CA ALA A 40 -6.95 -9.71 -16.68
C ALA A 40 -8.28 -9.01 -17.07
N GLY A 41 -8.29 -8.23 -18.15
CA GLY A 41 -9.48 -7.58 -18.70
C GLY A 41 -9.47 -6.05 -18.58
N GLU A 42 -10.42 -5.41 -19.28
CA GLU A 42 -10.50 -3.94 -19.40
C GLU A 42 -10.70 -3.23 -18.05
N GLU A 43 -11.42 -3.84 -17.12
CA GLU A 43 -11.63 -3.28 -15.77
C GLU A 43 -10.31 -3.18 -14.99
N MET A 44 -9.43 -4.17 -15.13
CA MET A 44 -8.14 -4.18 -14.47
C MET A 44 -7.18 -3.15 -15.09
N ASP A 45 -7.19 -3.03 -16.41
CA ASP A 45 -6.42 -2.00 -17.11
C ASP A 45 -6.87 -0.59 -16.71
N LEU A 46 -8.18 -0.36 -16.60
CA LEU A 46 -8.72 0.91 -16.14
C LEU A 46 -8.32 1.21 -14.69
N LEU A 47 -8.35 0.20 -13.81
CA LEU A 47 -7.88 0.33 -12.43
C LEU A 47 -6.40 0.73 -12.37
N LEU A 48 -5.55 0.06 -13.15
CA LEU A 48 -4.12 0.36 -13.19
C LEU A 48 -3.84 1.76 -13.73
N GLN A 49 -4.53 2.17 -14.80
CA GLN A 49 -4.45 3.52 -15.35
C GLN A 49 -4.88 4.56 -14.31
N ALA A 50 -6.00 4.34 -13.63
CA ALA A 50 -6.47 5.21 -12.57
C ALA A 50 -5.40 5.41 -11.48
N LEU A 51 -4.68 4.36 -11.09
CA LEU A 51 -3.67 4.41 -10.02
C LEU A 51 -2.33 5.04 -10.44
N GLN A 52 -2.06 5.27 -11.73
CA GLN A 52 -0.79 5.87 -12.18
C GLN A 52 -0.64 7.35 -11.79
N ASN A 53 -1.76 8.07 -11.71
CA ASN A 53 -1.82 9.51 -11.42
C ASN A 53 -3.09 9.84 -10.62
N PHE A 54 -3.31 9.13 -9.51
CA PHE A 54 -4.53 9.30 -8.71
C PHE A 54 -4.35 10.41 -7.67
N HIS A 55 -5.19 11.45 -7.76
CA HIS A 55 -5.22 12.59 -6.84
C HIS A 55 -6.29 12.30 -5.80
N TYR A 56 -5.88 11.85 -4.61
CA TYR A 56 -6.81 11.51 -3.54
C TYR A 56 -7.11 12.70 -2.65
N SER A 57 -8.38 12.88 -2.32
CA SER A 57 -8.84 13.74 -1.22
C SER A 57 -8.90 12.96 0.09
N GLU A 58 -9.20 11.67 0.03
CA GLU A 58 -9.19 10.75 1.18
C GLU A 58 -8.40 9.49 0.84
N LEU A 59 -7.57 9.05 1.78
CA LEU A 59 -6.90 7.76 1.73
C LEU A 59 -7.00 7.11 3.10
N SER A 60 -7.51 5.88 3.13
CA SER A 60 -7.50 5.04 4.33
C SER A 60 -7.08 3.62 4.02
N LEU A 61 -6.39 3.00 4.97
CA LEU A 61 -5.96 1.61 4.92
C LEU A 61 -6.39 0.91 6.21
N HIS A 62 -7.21 -0.13 6.07
CA HIS A 62 -7.58 -1.02 7.15
C HIS A 62 -6.71 -2.28 7.09
N LEU A 63 -6.23 -2.75 8.24
CA LEU A 63 -5.32 -3.87 8.38
C LEU A 63 -5.83 -4.82 9.45
N ASP A 64 -6.05 -6.08 9.07
CA ASP A 64 -6.40 -7.16 9.99
C ASP A 64 -5.50 -8.37 9.75
N LYS A 65 -4.79 -8.79 10.79
CA LYS A 65 -4.00 -10.02 10.80
C LYS A 65 -4.34 -10.82 12.05
N SER A 66 -4.90 -12.01 11.86
CA SER A 66 -5.04 -12.98 12.95
C SER A 66 -3.82 -13.89 13.04
N LEU A 67 -3.72 -14.68 14.11
CA LEU A 67 -2.64 -15.66 14.28
C LEU A 67 -2.73 -16.82 13.29
N THR A 68 -3.93 -17.11 12.75
CA THR A 68 -4.21 -18.26 11.90
C THR A 68 -4.47 -17.89 10.44
N HIS A 69 -4.57 -16.59 10.11
CA HIS A 69 -4.85 -16.11 8.76
C HIS A 69 -3.84 -15.05 8.32
N ASP A 70 -3.69 -14.92 7.01
CA ASP A 70 -2.86 -13.88 6.43
C ASP A 70 -3.43 -12.48 6.69
N LEU A 71 -2.55 -11.48 6.54
CA LEU A 71 -2.95 -10.10 6.70
C LEU A 71 -3.89 -9.72 5.54
N VAL A 72 -5.06 -9.22 5.89
CA VAL A 72 -5.98 -8.59 4.95
C VAL A 72 -5.78 -7.08 5.06
N ALA A 73 -5.48 -6.46 3.92
CA ALA A 73 -5.36 -5.01 3.82
C ALA A 73 -6.48 -4.45 2.92
N LYS A 74 -7.28 -3.51 3.42
CA LYS A 74 -8.34 -2.86 2.64
C LYS A 74 -7.96 -1.40 2.43
N LEU A 75 -7.66 -1.04 1.18
CA LEU A 75 -7.36 0.33 0.78
C LEU A 75 -8.64 0.99 0.26
N SER A 76 -8.98 2.16 0.80
CA SER A 76 -10.05 3.02 0.28
C SER A 76 -9.48 4.38 -0.12
N LEU A 77 -9.74 4.78 -1.35
CA LEU A 77 -9.34 6.05 -1.94
C LEU A 77 -10.59 6.79 -2.41
N LEU A 78 -10.71 8.06 -2.10
CA LEU A 78 -11.63 8.99 -2.77
C LEU A 78 -10.79 10.03 -3.49
N GLY A 79 -11.10 10.27 -4.76
CA GLY A 79 -10.34 11.21 -5.56
C GLY A 79 -10.62 11.05 -7.03
N ASN A 80 -9.71 11.53 -7.86
CA ASN A 80 -9.82 11.44 -9.32
C ASN A 80 -8.45 11.17 -9.95
N ASN A 81 -8.46 10.64 -11.17
CA ASN A 81 -7.30 10.69 -12.05
C ASN A 81 -7.69 11.58 -13.25
N PRO A 82 -7.02 12.72 -13.49
CA PRO A 82 -7.33 13.62 -14.61
C PRO A 82 -7.31 12.94 -15.99
N ASP A 83 -6.52 11.88 -16.13
CA ASP A 83 -6.30 11.16 -17.38
C ASP A 83 -7.37 10.07 -17.63
N VAL A 84 -8.31 9.87 -16.68
CA VAL A 84 -9.30 8.78 -16.71
C VAL A 84 -10.71 9.31 -16.52
N LYS A 85 -11.65 8.85 -17.35
CA LYS A 85 -13.11 9.16 -17.25
C LYS A 85 -13.37 10.66 -17.05
N ASP A 86 -12.74 11.48 -17.89
CA ASP A 86 -12.86 12.95 -17.90
C ASP A 86 -12.48 13.62 -16.58
N GLY A 87 -11.60 12.99 -15.79
CA GLY A 87 -11.15 13.53 -14.50
C GLY A 87 -12.22 13.47 -13.41
N ARG A 88 -13.33 12.73 -13.61
CA ARG A 88 -14.40 12.63 -12.62
C ARG A 88 -13.92 11.92 -11.36
N ALA A 89 -14.31 12.45 -10.20
CA ALA A 89 -14.00 11.80 -8.93
C ALA A 89 -14.82 10.52 -8.70
N PHE A 90 -14.18 9.51 -8.12
CA PHE A 90 -14.78 8.24 -7.73
C PHE A 90 -14.13 7.67 -6.47
N ARG A 91 -14.85 6.73 -5.82
CA ARG A 91 -14.31 5.96 -4.70
C ARG A 91 -13.81 4.62 -5.20
N LEU A 92 -12.57 4.29 -4.86
CA LEU A 92 -11.92 3.04 -5.18
C LEU A 92 -11.67 2.27 -3.89
N ASN A 93 -12.17 1.03 -3.82
CA ASN A 93 -11.96 0.13 -2.69
C ASN A 93 -11.25 -1.12 -3.19
N ILE A 94 -10.07 -1.40 -2.64
CA ILE A 94 -9.22 -2.53 -3.03
C ILE A 94 -8.99 -3.41 -1.81
N ASN A 95 -9.37 -4.68 -1.92
CA ASN A 95 -9.00 -5.70 -0.95
C ASN A 95 -7.70 -6.37 -1.42
N LEU A 96 -6.63 -6.14 -0.67
CA LEU A 96 -5.34 -6.77 -0.86
C LEU A 96 -5.24 -7.96 0.08
N GLU A 97 -5.60 -9.12 -0.46
CA GLU A 97 -5.38 -10.42 0.17
C GLU A 97 -4.07 -10.95 -0.40
N THR A 98 -2.94 -10.63 0.26
CA THR A 98 -1.64 -11.18 -0.14
C THR A 98 -0.92 -11.73 1.08
N ASP A 99 -0.03 -12.70 0.85
CA ASP A 99 0.96 -13.17 1.81
C ASP A 99 1.96 -12.01 2.10
N ILE A 100 1.48 -11.00 2.84
CA ILE A 100 2.17 -9.73 3.13
C ILE A 100 3.46 -9.96 3.94
N GLY A 101 3.76 -11.21 4.35
CA GLY A 101 5.10 -11.59 4.79
C GLY A 101 6.19 -11.06 3.85
N LYS A 102 5.96 -11.13 2.53
CA LYS A 102 6.93 -10.64 1.52
C LYS A 102 7.00 -9.11 1.45
N ILE A 103 5.87 -8.41 1.51
CA ILE A 103 5.83 -6.93 1.43
C ILE A 103 6.39 -6.31 2.72
N LEU A 104 6.04 -6.86 3.89
CA LEU A 104 6.63 -6.44 5.17
C LEU A 104 8.12 -6.73 5.20
N GLN A 105 8.59 -7.84 4.63
CA GLN A 105 10.02 -8.10 4.50
C GLN A 105 10.71 -7.05 3.62
N THR A 106 10.12 -6.66 2.49
CA THR A 106 10.64 -5.59 1.62
C THR A 106 10.64 -4.23 2.31
N ILE A 107 9.57 -3.87 3.04
CA ILE A 107 9.51 -2.62 3.80
C ILE A 107 10.55 -2.63 4.93
N ASN A 108 10.67 -3.73 5.67
CA ASN A 108 11.64 -3.89 6.76
C ASN A 108 13.09 -3.84 6.24
N GLN A 109 13.36 -4.36 5.04
CA GLN A 109 14.64 -4.17 4.35
C GLN A 109 14.91 -2.68 4.06
N GLY A 110 13.92 -1.91 3.61
CA GLY A 110 14.06 -0.46 3.39
C GLY A 110 14.34 0.34 4.67
N TYR A 111 13.70 -0.02 5.80
CA TYR A 111 13.99 0.57 7.11
C TYR A 111 15.39 0.19 7.63
N ASN A 112 15.82 -1.07 7.47
CA ASN A 112 17.15 -1.50 7.88
C ASN A 112 18.27 -0.86 7.03
N LEU A 113 18.05 -0.71 5.72
CA LEU A 113 19.00 -0.02 4.83
C LEU A 113 19.19 1.44 5.25
N SER A 114 18.11 2.11 5.63
CA SER A 114 18.16 3.48 6.15
C SER A 114 18.94 3.56 7.48
N HIS A 115 18.77 2.59 8.38
CA HIS A 115 19.52 2.53 9.63
C HIS A 115 21.01 2.21 9.46
N GLU A 116 21.38 1.44 8.44
CA GLU A 116 22.79 1.10 8.16
C GLU A 116 23.56 2.30 7.59
N ILE A 117 22.93 3.08 6.70
CA ILE A 117 23.52 4.30 6.10
C ILE A 117 23.71 5.40 7.16
N LEU A 118 22.82 5.49 8.15
CA LEU A 118 22.94 6.44 9.28
C LEU A 118 24.02 6.06 10.29
N ARG A 119 24.49 4.81 10.30
CA ARG A 119 25.64 4.37 11.11
C ARG A 119 26.98 4.46 10.37
N GLY A 120 26.97 4.32 9.04
CA GLY A 120 28.16 4.45 8.20
C GLY A 120 28.69 5.89 8.06
N SER A 121 27.89 6.89 8.41
CA SER A 121 28.22 8.32 8.23
C SER A 121 28.99 8.96 9.41
N PHE A 122 29.34 8.19 10.46
CA PHE A 122 30.17 8.67 11.58
C PHE A 122 31.50 7.93 11.72
N ARG A 123 32.21 7.73 10.61
CA ARG A 123 33.67 7.49 10.62
C ARG A 123 34.32 8.15 9.42
N VAL A 124 34.55 9.45 9.52
CA VAL A 124 35.58 10.13 8.73
C VAL A 124 36.48 10.83 9.75
N HIS A 125 37.77 10.49 9.70
CA HIS A 125 38.84 11.13 10.47
C HIS A 125 39.06 12.55 9.97
#